data_AF-A0A925GBE3-F1
#
_entry.id   AF-A0A925GBE3-F1
#
_cell.length_a   1.000
_cell.length_b   1.000
_cell.length_c   1.000
_cell.angle_alpha   90.00
_cell.angle_beta   90.00
_cell.angle_gamma   90.00
#
_symmetry.space_group_name_H-M   'P 1'
#
loop_
_entity.id
_entity.type
_entity.pdbx_description
1 polymer ?
#
loop_
_entity_poly.entity_id
_entity_poly.type
_entity_poly.pdbx_seq_one_letter_code
_entity_poly.pdbx_strand_id
1 'polypeptide(L)'
;YYSSEKLPELILLDLWMPKLTGWNFLDSFNSIAALESANTSIYIITSSIDPVDKQRAQLYSSVKGFLTKPASFDMLRGLQVG
;
A
#
# COMPACT_ATOMS: atom_id res chain seq x y z
N TYR A 1 26.38 -13.81 6.13
CA TYR A 1 25.01 -13.78 6.66
C TYR A 1 24.16 -12.92 5.74
N TYR A 2 23.59 -13.51 4.68
CA TYR A 2 22.50 -12.84 3.97
C TYR A 2 21.27 -13.06 4.84
N SER A 3 20.82 -12.02 5.54
CA SER A 3 19.43 -11.99 6.00
C SER A 3 18.60 -12.21 4.75
N SER A 4 17.88 -13.31 4.67
CA SER A 4 16.81 -13.48 3.70
C SER A 4 15.81 -12.37 4.00
N GLU A 5 15.98 -11.21 3.36
CA GLU A 5 15.12 -10.05 3.57
C GLU A 5 13.72 -10.43 3.12
N LYS A 6 12.91 -10.88 4.08
CA LYS A 6 11.51 -11.15 3.88
C LYS A 6 10.84 -9.82 3.60
N LEU A 7 10.05 -9.80 2.53
CA LEU A 7 9.21 -8.66 2.21
C LEU A 7 8.22 -8.41 3.35
N PRO A 8 7.82 -7.16 3.57
CA PRO A 8 6.80 -6.85 4.56
C PRO A 8 5.47 -7.48 4.14
N GLU A 9 4.71 -8.00 5.12
CA GLU A 9 3.36 -8.50 4.90
C GLU A 9 2.33 -7.37 4.74
N LEU A 10 2.67 -6.18 5.24
CA LEU A 10 1.81 -4.99 5.24
C LEU A 10 2.60 -3.72 4.93
N ILE A 11 2.09 -2.91 4.02
CA ILE A 11 2.61 -1.55 3.73
C ILE A 11 1.48 -0.55 3.92
N LEU A 12 1.72 0.48 4.73
CA LEU A 12 0.88 1.67 4.78
C LEU A 12 1.50 2.75 3.89
N LEU A 13 0.83 3.08 2.79
CA LEU A 13 1.38 3.91 1.72
C LEU A 13 0.73 5.29 1.69
N ASP A 14 1.53 6.34 1.84
CA ASP A 14 1.08 7.71 1.63
C ASP A 14 1.08 8.05 0.13
N LEU A 15 0.02 8.70 -0.38
CA LEU A 15 -0.02 9.16 -1.77
C LEU A 15 0.78 10.44 -1.99
N TRP A 16 0.78 11.33 -1.00
CA TRP A 16 1.37 12.66 -1.11
C TRP A 16 2.71 12.69 -0.38
N MET A 17 3.72 12.10 -1.03
CA MET A 17 5.10 12.13 -0.56
C MET A 17 5.94 13.12 -1.39
N PRO A 18 6.92 13.81 -0.78
CA PRO A 18 7.85 14.65 -1.52
C PRO A 18 8.72 13.80 -2.46
N LYS A 19 8.94 14.29 -3.69
CA LYS A 19 9.80 13.70 -4.75
C LYS A 19 9.27 12.45 -5.47
N LEU A 20 8.58 11.54 -4.79
CA LEU A 20 7.99 10.33 -5.39
C LEU A 20 6.55 10.19 -4.90
N THR A 21 5.58 10.08 -5.80
CA THR A 21 4.18 9.90 -5.37
C THR A 21 3.93 8.45 -4.95
N GLY A 22 2.97 8.21 -4.06
CA GLY A 22 2.57 6.84 -3.72
C GLY A 22 2.11 6.03 -4.94
N TRP A 23 1.59 6.72 -5.96
CA TRP A 23 1.26 6.09 -7.24
C TRP A 23 2.49 5.56 -7.98
N ASN A 24 3.58 6.31 -8.02
CA ASN A 24 4.81 5.84 -8.66
C ASN A 24 5.42 4.65 -7.90
N PHE A 25 5.26 4.61 -6.57
CA PHE A 25 5.60 3.43 -5.78
C PHE A 25 4.78 2.22 -6.22
N LEU A 26 3.46 2.35 -6.34
CA LEU A 26 2.58 1.24 -6.76
C LEU A 26 2.90 0.74 -8.18
N ASP A 27 3.16 1.66 -9.11
CA ASP A 27 3.57 1.32 -10.48
C ASP A 27 4.89 0.52 -10.48
N SER A 28 5.86 0.97 -9.69
CA SER A 28 7.16 0.30 -9.56
C SER A 28 7.03 -1.06 -8.88
N PHE A 29 6.26 -1.13 -7.78
CA PHE A 29 6.01 -2.35 -7.02
C PHE A 29 5.39 -3.44 -7.91
N ASN A 30 4.35 -3.09 -8.68
CA ASN A 30 3.70 -4.01 -9.58
C ASN A 30 4.57 -4.42 -10.79
N SER A 31 5.54 -3.59 -11.20
CA SER A 31 6.44 -3.93 -12.31
C SER A 31 7.49 -4.99 -11.97
N ILE A 32 7.70 -5.27 -10.68
CA ILE A 32 8.69 -6.25 -10.22
C ILE A 32 8.02 -7.61 -10.13
N ALA A 33 8.24 -8.47 -11.13
CA ALA A 33 7.61 -9.80 -11.23
C ALA A 33 7.78 -10.67 -9.96
N ALA A 34 8.92 -10.54 -9.26
CA ALA A 34 9.16 -11.25 -8.00
C ALA A 34 8.19 -10.83 -6.87
N LEU A 35 7.58 -9.64 -6.96
CA LEU A 35 6.62 -9.11 -6.00
C LEU A 35 5.17 -9.46 -6.35
N GLU A 36 4.88 -9.93 -7.57
CA GLU A 36 3.51 -10.30 -7.96
C GLU A 36 2.94 -11.45 -7.09
N SER A 37 3.82 -12.34 -6.64
CA SER A 37 3.50 -13.44 -5.71
C SER A 37 3.84 -13.12 -4.26
N ALA A 38 4.31 -11.91 -3.98
CA ALA A 38 4.55 -11.49 -2.60
C ALA A 38 3.21 -11.32 -1.90
N ASN A 39 3.07 -11.93 -0.73
CA ASN A 39 1.88 -11.82 0.10
C ASN A 39 1.87 -10.48 0.89
N THR A 40 2.15 -9.38 0.18
CA THR A 40 2.25 -8.03 0.73
C THR A 40 0.95 -7.30 0.47
N SER A 41 0.22 -7.00 1.55
CA SER A 41 -0.99 -6.21 1.51
C SER A 41 -0.64 -4.71 1.63
N ILE A 42 -1.17 -3.88 0.74
CA ILE A 42 -0.94 -2.42 0.74
C ILE A 42 -2.24 -1.71 1.11
N TYR A 43 -2.17 -0.81 2.09
CA TYR A 43 -3.25 0.11 2.42
C TYR A 43 -2.79 1.54 2.19
N ILE A 44 -3.56 2.30 1.41
CA ILE A 44 -3.26 3.70 1.15
C ILE A 44 -3.72 4.55 2.34
N ILE A 45 -2.85 5.42 2.86
CA ILE A 45 -3.16 6.34 3.96
C ILE A 45 -3.11 7.79 3.49
N THR A 46 -4.26 8.48 3.52
CA THR A 46 -4.43 9.82 2.96
C THR A 46 -5.29 10.71 3.86
N SER A 47 -5.16 12.04 3.74
CA SER A 47 -5.99 13.00 4.51
C SER A 47 -7.44 13.02 4.05
N SER A 48 -7.69 12.71 2.78
CA SER A 48 -9.03 12.63 2.20
C SER A 48 -9.10 11.52 1.18
N ILE A 49 -10.25 10.86 1.10
CA ILE A 49 -10.48 9.83 0.09
C ILE A 49 -11.20 10.47 -1.09
N ASP A 50 -10.49 10.64 -2.20
CA ASP A 50 -11.08 11.03 -3.48
C ASP A 50 -11.66 9.78 -4.19
N PRO A 51 -12.87 9.84 -4.76
CA PRO A 51 -13.41 8.77 -5.60
C PRO A 51 -12.48 8.36 -6.75
N VAL A 52 -11.73 9.31 -7.34
CA VAL A 52 -10.76 9.05 -8.40
C VAL A 52 -9.60 8.20 -7.89
N ASP A 53 -9.10 8.50 -6.69
CA ASP A 53 -8.03 7.70 -6.06
C ASP A 53 -8.52 6.26 -5.79
N LYS A 54 -9.76 6.11 -5.33
CA LYS A 54 -10.39 4.79 -5.13
C LYS A 54 -10.46 3.99 -6.42
N GLN A 55 -10.90 4.61 -7.52
CA GLN A 55 -10.97 3.95 -8.83
C GLN A 55 -9.58 3.56 -9.32
N ARG A 56 -8.59 4.46 -9.18
CA ARG A 56 -7.21 4.16 -9.58
C ARG A 56 -6.60 3.01 -8.77
N ALA A 57 -6.84 2.97 -7.45
CA ALA A 57 -6.32 1.92 -6.59
C ALA A 57 -6.82 0.51 -6.96
N GLN A 58 -8.01 0.38 -7.54
CA GLN A 58 -8.55 -0.91 -8.00
C GLN A 58 -7.72 -1.56 -9.11
N LEU A 59 -6.85 -0.79 -9.79
CA LEU A 59 -5.93 -1.31 -10.80
C LEU A 59 -4.74 -2.07 -10.19
N TYR A 60 -4.53 -1.99 -8.87
CA TYR A 60 -3.42 -2.63 -8.17
C TYR A 60 -3.94 -3.72 -7.24
N SER A 61 -3.72 -4.99 -7.59
CA SER A 61 -4.18 -6.17 -6.82
C SER A 61 -3.61 -6.26 -5.39
N SER A 62 -2.43 -5.66 -5.18
CA SER A 62 -1.77 -5.54 -3.88
C SER A 62 -2.46 -4.54 -2.96
N VAL A 63 -3.27 -3.60 -3.48
CA VAL A 63 -3.96 -2.61 -2.67
C VAL A 63 -5.27 -3.18 -2.11
N LYS A 64 -5.36 -3.29 -0.79
CA LYS A 64 -6.52 -3.85 -0.05
C LYS A 64 -7.50 -2.78 0.43
N GLY A 65 -7.10 -1.52 0.49
CA GLY A 65 -8.01 -0.47 0.92
C GLY A 65 -7.35 0.87 1.23
N PHE A 66 -8.14 1.73 1.86
CA PHE A 66 -7.76 3.09 2.24
C PHE A 66 -7.97 3.33 3.72
N LEU A 67 -7.13 4.19 4.29
CA LEU A 67 -7.21 4.73 5.63
C LEU A 67 -7.19 6.25 5.55
N THR A 68 -8.05 6.88 6.35
CA THR A 68 -8.03 8.34 6.51
C THR A 68 -7.10 8.71 7.67
N LYS A 69 -6.34 9.78 7.49
CA LYS A 69 -5.53 10.37 8.56
C LYS A 69 -6.41 11.27 9.44
N PRO A 70 -6.19 11.31 10.76
CA PRO A 70 -5.31 10.41 11.52
C PRO A 70 -5.93 9.01 11.64
N ALA A 71 -5.14 7.96 11.38
CA ALA A 71 -5.59 6.59 11.55
C ALA A 71 -5.57 6.21 13.04
N SER A 72 -6.67 5.65 13.55
CA SER A 72 -6.74 5.15 14.93
C SER A 72 -6.12 3.76 15.05
N PHE A 73 -5.66 3.38 16.26
CA PHE A 73 -5.14 2.04 16.51
C PHE A 73 -6.15 0.93 16.21
N ASP A 74 -7.45 1.16 16.45
CA ASP A 74 -8.48 0.16 16.16
C ASP A 74 -8.66 -0.06 14.66
N MET A 75 -8.55 1.01 13.85
CA MET A 75 -8.51 0.86 12.38
C MET A 75 -7.30 0.03 11.94
N LEU A 76 -6.12 0.28 12.53
CA LEU A 76 -4.90 -0.46 12.19
C LEU A 76 -4.96 -1.93 12.60
N ARG A 77 -5.59 -2.25 13.73
CA ARG A 77 -5.78 -3.64 14.18
C ARG A 77 -6.74 -4.43 13.28
N GLY A 78 -7.64 -3.75 12.57
CA GLY A 78 -8.60 -4.36 11.65
C GLY A 78 -8.04 -4.66 10.26
N LEU A 79 -6.78 -4.33 9.98
CA LEU A 79 -6.16 -4.56 8.68
C LEU A 79 -5.89 -6.04 8.47
N GLN A 80 -6.18 -6.50 7.24
CA GLN A 80 -5.87 -7.87 6.83
C GLN A 80 -4.44 -7.90 6.29
N VAL A 81 -3.66 -8.86 6.76
CA VAL A 81 -2.29 -9.12 6.30
C VAL A 81 -2.23 -10.46 5.61
N GLY A 82 -1.42 -10.52 4.55
CA GLY A 82 -1.33 -11.67 3.67
C GLY A 82 -2.47 -11.76 2.67
#